data_AF-A0A7G6Y8X4-F1
#
_entry.id   AF-A0A7G6Y8X4-F1
#
_cell.length_a   1.000
_cell.length_b   1.000
_cell.length_c   1.000
_cell.angle_alpha   90.00
_cell.angle_beta   90.00
_cell.angle_gamma   90.00
#
_symmetry.space_group_name_H-M   'P 1'
#
loop_
_entity.id
_entity.type
_entity.pdbx_description
1 polymer ?
#
loop_
_entity_poly.entity_id
_entity_poly.type
_entity_poly.pdbx_seq_one_letter_code
_entity_poly.pdbx_strand_id
1 'polypeptide(L)' 'MLFGLTGWHVMLVLSFWIVPFVLWLIALVQIAKSKAAAGPVVAWVVVVTLIPLVGAILWFAIGRRSLREGGATT' A
#
# COMPACT_ATOMS: atom_id res chain seq x y z
N MET A 1 -10.24 13.01 27.46
CA MET A 1 -10.01 11.70 26.83
C MET A 1 -8.90 11.70 25.76
N LEU A 2 -8.27 12.85 25.45
CA LEU A 2 -7.23 12.98 24.43
C LEU A 2 -5.78 12.77 24.94
N PHE A 3 -5.59 12.47 26.23
CA PHE A 3 -4.28 12.43 26.91
C PHE A 3 -3.54 11.07 26.82
N GLY A 4 -3.86 10.25 25.81
CA GLY A 4 -3.24 8.92 25.61
C GLY A 4 -2.25 8.84 24.44
N LEU A 5 -2.13 9.90 23.63
CA LEU A 5 -1.25 9.93 22.46
C LEU A 5 0.21 10.11 22.88
N THR A 6 0.74 9.08 23.54
CA THR A 6 2.16 8.95 23.85
C THR A 6 2.95 8.93 22.54
N GLY A 7 4.15 9.53 22.52
CA GLY A 7 4.89 9.83 21.28
C GLY A 7 5.11 8.64 20.33
N TRP A 8 5.19 7.41 20.87
CA TRP A 8 5.32 6.21 20.06
C TRP A 8 4.10 5.93 19.15
N HIS A 9 2.88 6.27 19.60
CA HIS A 9 1.68 6.14 18.76
C HIS A 9 1.76 7.04 17.54
N VAL A 10 2.28 8.26 17.72
CA VAL A 10 2.47 9.22 16.62
C VAL A 10 3.48 8.66 15.62
N MET A 11 4.57 8.04 16.07
CA MET A 11 5.54 7.42 15.18
C MET A 11 4.94 6.25 14.39
N LEU A 12 4.12 5.41 15.01
CA LEU A 12 3.44 4.32 14.32
C LEU A 12 2.45 4.83 13.27
N VAL A 13 1.61 5.81 13.61
CA VAL A 13 0.65 6.40 12.66
C VAL A 13 1.41 7.07 11.51
N LEU A 14 2.47 7.80 11.81
CA LEU A 14 3.28 8.44 10.78
C LEU A 14 3.87 7.41 9.83
N SER A 15 4.49 6.34 10.36
CA SER A 15 5.22 5.37 9.55
C SER A 15 4.33 4.40 8.78
N PHE A 16 3.21 3.95 9.36
CA PHE A 16 2.35 2.94 8.74
C PHE A 16 1.18 3.53 7.93
N TRP A 17 0.80 4.79 8.19
CA TRP A 17 -0.31 5.43 7.49
C TRP A 17 0.13 6.65 6.69
N ILE A 18 0.73 7.65 7.33
CA ILE A 18 0.98 8.95 6.69
C ILE A 18 2.05 8.84 5.60
N VAL A 19 3.21 8.25 5.90
CA VAL A 19 4.32 8.10 4.95
C VAL A 19 3.89 7.35 3.69
N PRO A 20 3.32 6.12 3.75
CA PRO A 20 2.91 5.41 2.55
C PRO A 20 1.81 6.14 1.77
N PHE A 21 0.87 6.79 2.47
CA PHE A 21 -0.17 7.60 1.82
C PHE A 21 0.40 8.81 1.07
N VAL A 22 1.34 9.54 1.68
CA VAL A 22 2.03 10.67 1.05
C VAL A 22 2.85 10.22 -0.16
N LEU A 23 3.58 9.10 -0.05
CA LEU A 23 4.33 8.53 -1.17
C LEU A 23 3.41 8.14 -2.33
N TRP A 24 2.25 7.56 -2.04
CA TRP A 24 1.24 7.24 -3.05
C TRP A 24 0.71 8.51 -3.74
N LEU A 25 0.39 9.56 -2.99
CA LEU A 25 -0.03 10.86 -3.56
C LEU A 25 1.07 11.49 -4.43
N ILE A 26 2.32 11.47 -3.97
CA ILE A 26 3.47 11.97 -4.73
C ILE A 26 3.59 11.22 -6.06
N ALA A 27 3.46 9.89 -6.06
CA ALA A 27 3.49 9.09 -7.27
C ALA A 27 2.37 9.48 -8.25
N LEU A 28 1.13 9.64 -7.76
CA LEU A 28 0.01 10.10 -8.59
C LEU A 28 0.26 11.47 -9.20
N VAL A 29 0.75 12.43 -8.43
CA VAL A 29 1.07 13.77 -8.92
C VAL A 29 2.17 13.72 -9.98
N GLN A 30 3.21 12.89 -9.78
CA GLN A 30 4.28 12.73 -10.76
C GLN A 30 3.78 12.11 -12.07
N ILE A 31 2.91 11.11 -12.00
CA ILE A 31 2.29 10.48 -13.17
C ILE A 31 1.42 11.49 -13.93
N ALA A 32 0.57 12.23 -13.20
CA ALA A 32 -0.32 13.24 -13.76
C ALA A 32 0.44 14.42 -14.39
N LYS A 33 1.59 14.80 -13.82
CA LYS A 33 2.46 15.85 -14.36
C LYS A 33 3.36 15.35 -15.50
N SER A 34 3.40 14.06 -15.77
CA SER A 34 4.22 13.53 -16.86
C SER A 34 3.71 14.03 -18.21
N LYS A 35 4.62 14.27 -19.16
CA LYS A 35 4.26 14.65 -20.53
C LYS A 35 3.89 13.44 -21.40
N ALA A 36 3.61 12.29 -20.79
CA ALA A 36 3.26 11.08 -21.51
C ALA A 36 1.84 11.20 -22.11
N ALA A 37 1.56 10.39 -23.13
CA ALA A 37 0.21 10.26 -23.64
C ALA A 37 -0.76 9.77 -22.54
N ALA A 38 -2.05 10.07 -22.69
CA ALA A 38 -3.07 9.74 -21.70
C ALA A 38 -3.13 8.24 -21.36
N GLY A 39 -2.92 7.36 -22.34
CA GLY A 39 -2.93 5.90 -22.12
C GLY A 39 -1.91 5.43 -21.07
N PRO A 40 -0.61 5.70 -21.25
CA PRO A 40 0.41 5.43 -20.25
C PRO A 40 0.14 6.05 -18.87
N VAL A 41 -0.36 7.29 -18.81
CA VAL A 41 -0.70 7.96 -17.54
C VAL A 41 -1.78 7.18 -16.78
N VAL A 42 -2.87 6.83 -17.47
CA VAL A 42 -3.99 6.08 -16.88
C VAL A 42 -3.52 4.69 -16.44
N ALA A 43 -2.73 3.99 -17.26
CA ALA A 43 -2.18 2.69 -16.91
C ALA A 43 -1.35 2.75 -15.61
N TRP A 44 -0.47 3.75 -15.48
CA TRP A 44 0.34 3.91 -14.27
C TRP A 44 -0.48 4.26 -13.03
N VAL A 45 -1.51 5.09 -13.14
CA VAL A 45 -2.44 5.36 -12.03
C VAL A 45 -3.13 4.09 -11.56
N VAL A 46 -3.62 3.27 -12.50
CA VAL A 46 -4.26 1.98 -12.20
C VAL A 46 -3.27 1.04 -11.51
N VAL A 47 -2.05 0.90 -12.03
CA VAL A 47 -1.00 0.04 -11.46
C VAL A 47 -0.67 0.46 -10.03
N VAL A 48 -0.36 1.74 -9.80
CA VAL A 48 0.04 2.27 -8.48
C VAL A 48 -1.08 2.17 -7.46
N THR A 49 -2.34 2.17 -7.89
CA THR A 49 -3.51 2.11 -7.00
C THR A 49 -3.99 0.68 -6.77
N LEU A 50 -4.06 -0.15 -7.81
CA LEU A 50 -4.61 -1.50 -7.72
C LEU A 50 -3.58 -2.53 -7.25
N ILE A 51 -2.29 -2.42 -7.58
CA ILE A 51 -1.29 -3.40 -7.11
C ILE A 51 -1.28 -3.52 -5.58
N PRO A 52 -1.25 -2.43 -4.78
CA PRO A 52 -1.31 -2.54 -3.32
C PRO A 52 -2.56 -3.28 -2.83
N LEU A 53 -3.70 -3.04 -3.48
CA LEU A 53 -4.97 -3.65 -3.13
C LEU A 53 -5.02 -5.13 -3.51
N VAL A 54 -4.63 -5.46 -4.75
CA VAL A 54 -4.56 -6.83 -5.26
C VAL A 54 -3.54 -7.64 -4.48
N GLY A 55 -2.38 -7.07 -4.16
CA GLY A 55 -1.36 -7.73 -3.35
C GLY A 55 -1.88 -8.09 -1.96
N ALA A 56 -2.60 -7.17 -1.31
CA ALA A 56 -3.24 -7.45 -0.02
C ALA A 56 -4.30 -8.56 -0.15
N ILE A 57 -5.20 -8.47 -1.13
CA ILE A 57 -6.24 -9.48 -1.36
C ILE A 57 -5.61 -10.86 -1.62
N LEU A 58 -4.58 -10.92 -2.47
CA LEU A 58 -3.87 -12.14 -2.83
C LEU A 58 -3.19 -12.78 -1.60
N TRP A 59 -2.59 -11.97 -0.74
CA TRP A 59 -2.02 -12.44 0.52
C TRP A 59 -3.08 -13.07 1.43
N PHE A 60 -4.23 -12.41 1.58
CA PHE A 60 -5.30 -12.92 2.43
C PHE A 60 -5.98 -14.17 1.87
N ALA A 61 -6.13 -14.26 0.54
CA ALA A 61 -6.78 -15.37 -0.14
C ALA A 61 -5.86 -16.60 -0.27
N ILE A 62 -4.62 -16.41 -0.72
CA ILE A 62 -3.71 -17.51 -1.08
C ILE A 62 -2.54 -17.58 -0.09
N GLY A 63 -1.88 -16.46 0.17
CA GLY A 63 -0.68 -16.41 1.01
C GLY A 63 -0.89 -16.98 2.42
N ARG A 64 -2.07 -16.75 3.03
CA ARG A 64 -2.39 -17.34 4.34
C ARG A 64 -2.58 -18.85 4.32
N ARG A 65 -2.98 -19.43 3.19
CA ARG A 65 -3.23 -20.87 3.06
C ARG A 65 -1.93 -21.63 2.80
N SER A 66 -1.09 -21.14 1.89
CA SER A 66 0.18 -21.80 1.54
C SER A 66 1.12 -21.95 2.75
N LEU A 67 1.18 -20.95 3.63
CA LEU A 67 2.01 -21.01 4.85
C LEU A 67 1.52 -22.04 5.88
N ARG A 68 0.23 -22.36 5.90
CA ARG A 68 -0.33 -23.38 6.82
C ARG A 68 -0.08 -24.80 6.31
N GLU A 69 -0.16 -25.00 5.00
CA GLU A 69 0.05 -26.31 4.37
C GLU A 69 1.52 -26.73 4.42
N GLY A 70 2.47 -25.79 4.27
CA GLY A 70 3.91 -26.08 4.37
C GLY A 70 4.40 -26.41 5.79
N GLY A 71 3.70 -25.94 6.83
CA GLY A 71 4.05 -26.23 8.24
C GLY A 71 3.47 -27.54 8.77
N ALA A 72 2.51 -28.16 8.08
CA ALA A 72 1.89 -29.41 8.49
C ALA A 72 2.68 -30.67 8.05
N THR A 73 3.70 -30.49 7.20
CA THR A 73 4.49 -31.57 6.60
C THR A 73 5.94 -31.64 7.11
N THR A 74 6.29 -30.85 8.13
CA THR A 74 7.60 -30.83 8.84
C THR A 74 7.37 -31.04 10.32
#